data_AF-A0A839IQL7-F1
#
_entry.id   AF-A0A839IQL7-F1
#
_cell.length_a   1.000
_cell.length_b   1.000
_cell.length_c   1.000
_cell.angle_alpha   90.00
_cell.angle_beta   90.00
_cell.angle_gamma   90.00
#
_symmetry.space_group_name_H-M   'P 1'
#
loop_
_entity.id
_entity.type
_entity.pdbx_description
1 polymer ?
#
loop_
_entity_poly.entity_id
_entity_poly.type
_entity_poly.pdbx_seq_one_letter_code
_entity_poly.pdbx_strand_id
1 'polypeptide(L)'
;MSDKWRHPLTIFILGAVSALIVHSVLFPSFNQSDGMQVVFHNGSDQLIQSIRLDFGHSNGQSSIQTFRIAGGEDRALLLNHEPGMGFNVVVTWVDGISQEFCALKGDERSSAIIPLTR
;
A
#
# COMPACT_ATOMS: atom_id res chain seq x y z
N MET A 1 -24.39 37.78 -39.33
CA MET A 1 -24.74 36.39 -39.66
C MET A 1 -24.12 35.48 -38.61
N SER A 2 -24.70 35.42 -37.39
CA SER A 2 -23.97 34.87 -36.22
C SER A 2 -24.82 34.30 -35.06
N ASP A 3 -26.13 34.06 -35.21
CA ASP A 3 -26.96 33.54 -34.09
C ASP A 3 -27.43 32.08 -34.25
N LYS A 4 -27.41 31.51 -35.47
CA LYS A 4 -27.97 30.16 -35.71
C LYS A 4 -27.11 28.99 -35.21
N TRP A 5 -25.87 29.25 -34.79
CA TRP A 5 -24.91 28.24 -34.34
C TRP A 5 -24.67 28.23 -32.82
N ARG A 6 -25.26 29.16 -32.07
CA ARG A 6 -25.04 29.30 -30.62
C ARG A 6 -25.81 28.26 -29.80
N HIS A 7 -27.01 27.89 -30.25
CA HIS A 7 -27.90 26.93 -29.57
C HIS A 7 -27.44 25.46 -29.59
N PRO A 8 -26.94 24.89 -30.71
CA PRO A 8 -26.47 23.51 -30.68
C PRO A 8 -25.21 23.39 -29.81
N LEU A 9 -24.30 24.37 -29.89
CA LEU A 9 -23.05 24.33 -29.14
C LEU A 9 -23.29 24.40 -27.61
N THR A 10 -24.20 25.26 -27.16
CA THR A 10 -24.54 25.37 -25.73
C THR A 10 -25.23 24.11 -25.19
N ILE A 11 -26.11 23.47 -25.98
CA ILE A 11 -26.76 22.22 -25.58
C ILE A 11 -25.74 21.09 -25.46
N PHE A 12 -24.81 20.98 -26.41
CA PHE A 12 -23.73 20.00 -26.35
C PHE A 12 -22.82 20.22 -25.13
N ILE A 13 -22.47 21.47 -24.83
CA ILE A 13 -21.65 21.79 -23.65
C ILE A 13 -22.39 21.44 -22.36
N LEU A 14 -23.68 21.78 -22.24
CA LEU A 14 -24.48 21.43 -21.06
C LEU A 14 -24.60 19.91 -20.88
N GLY A 15 -24.79 19.16 -21.97
CA GLY A 15 -24.84 17.70 -21.94
C GLY A 15 -23.50 17.06 -21.55
N ALA A 16 -22.38 17.61 -22.04
CA ALA A 16 -21.05 17.14 -21.66
C ALA A 16 -20.74 17.43 -20.19
N VAL A 17 -21.10 18.61 -19.69
CA VAL A 17 -20.92 18.99 -18.28
C VAL A 17 -21.78 18.13 -17.36
N SER A 18 -23.05 17.90 -17.71
CA SER A 18 -23.92 17.04 -16.89
C SER A 18 -23.42 15.60 -16.86
N ALA A 19 -22.94 15.05 -17.98
CA ALA A 19 -22.31 13.73 -18.02
C ALA A 19 -21.05 13.65 -17.16
N LEU A 20 -20.21 14.70 -17.17
CA LEU A 20 -19.01 14.78 -16.33
C LEU A 20 -19.35 14.80 -14.84
N ILE A 21 -20.38 15.55 -14.45
CA ILE A 21 -20.86 15.64 -13.06
C ILE A 21 -21.46 14.29 -12.61
N VAL A 22 -22.30 13.67 -13.45
CA VAL A 22 -22.89 12.37 -13.14
C VAL A 22 -21.80 11.31 -13.01
N HIS A 23 -20.79 11.34 -13.88
CA HIS A 23 -19.68 10.40 -13.83
C HIS A 23 -18.84 10.58 -12.56
N SER A 24 -18.50 11.81 -12.17
CA SER A 24 -17.68 12.06 -10.98
C SER A 24 -18.40 11.73 -9.66
N VAL A 25 -19.73 11.84 -9.63
CA VAL A 25 -20.54 11.49 -8.44
C VAL A 25 -20.78 9.97 -8.35
N LEU A 26 -21.08 9.30 -9.47
CA LEU A 26 -21.41 7.88 -9.47
C LEU A 26 -20.19 6.96 -9.53
N PHE A 27 -19.08 7.45 -10.07
CA PHE A 27 -17.84 6.70 -10.22
C PHE A 27 -16.70 7.52 -9.59
N PRO A 28 -16.64 7.58 -8.24
CA PRO A 28 -15.47 8.16 -7.59
C PRO A 28 -14.23 7.43 -8.09
N SER A 29 -13.21 8.19 -8.48
CA SER A 29 -11.92 7.62 -8.86
C SER A 29 -11.45 6.68 -7.76
N PHE A 30 -11.36 5.39 -8.05
CA PHE A 30 -10.66 4.46 -7.19
C PHE A 30 -9.21 4.95 -7.15
N ASN A 31 -8.81 5.60 -6.06
CA ASN A 31 -7.40 5.78 -5.76
C ASN A 31 -6.85 4.37 -5.64
N GLN A 32 -6.17 3.91 -6.68
CA GLN A 32 -5.33 2.74 -6.61
C GLN A 32 -4.27 3.11 -5.58
N SER A 33 -4.39 2.57 -4.36
CA SER A 33 -3.42 2.81 -3.30
C SER A 33 -2.06 2.43 -3.87
N ASP A 34 -1.22 3.43 -4.11
CA ASP A 34 0.19 3.21 -4.46
C ASP A 34 0.76 2.38 -3.31
N GLY A 35 1.01 1.10 -3.57
CA GLY A 35 1.36 0.13 -2.54
C GLY A 35 2.54 0.58 -1.70
N MET A 36 2.61 0.11 -0.46
CA MET A 36 3.68 0.46 0.47
C MET A 36 4.88 -0.47 0.29
N GLN A 37 6.08 0.09 0.13
CA GLN A 37 7.33 -0.66 0.20
C GLN A 37 7.83 -0.74 1.64
N VAL A 38 8.21 -1.93 2.08
CA VAL A 38 8.83 -2.15 3.38
C VAL A 38 10.12 -2.94 3.18
N VAL A 39 11.23 -2.44 3.70
CA VAL A 39 12.53 -3.11 3.69
C VAL A 39 12.84 -3.59 5.10
N PHE A 40 12.98 -4.89 5.28
CA PHE A 40 13.48 -5.47 6.52
C PHE A 40 15.01 -5.61 6.42
N HIS A 41 15.73 -4.91 7.28
CA HIS A 41 17.18 -5.02 7.40
C HIS A 41 17.51 -5.95 8.56
N ASN A 42 18.18 -7.07 8.29
CA ASN A 42 18.67 -7.94 9.36
C ASN A 42 19.99 -7.39 9.91
N GLY A 43 19.92 -6.61 11.00
CA GLY A 43 21.09 -6.05 11.67
C GLY A 43 21.80 -7.01 12.63
N SER A 44 21.35 -8.27 12.74
CA SER A 44 21.99 -9.32 13.54
C SER A 44 22.91 -10.18 12.67
N ASP A 45 23.83 -10.91 13.28
CA ASP A 45 24.64 -11.95 12.60
C ASP A 45 23.85 -13.27 12.42
N GLN A 46 22.69 -13.39 13.06
CA GLN A 46 21.86 -14.58 12.97
C GLN A 46 20.97 -14.59 11.72
N LEU A 47 20.73 -15.76 11.15
CA LEU A 47 19.77 -15.95 10.07
C LEU A 47 18.34 -15.75 10.59
N ILE A 48 17.57 -14.89 9.91
CA ILE A 48 16.11 -14.88 10.04
C ILE A 48 15.56 -16.01 9.16
N GLN A 49 14.86 -16.96 9.78
CA GLN A 49 14.26 -18.08 9.09
C GLN A 49 13.04 -17.65 8.28
N SER A 50 12.16 -16.82 8.87
CA SER A 50 11.04 -16.22 8.16
C SER A 50 10.57 -14.91 8.77
N ILE A 51 9.97 -14.07 7.91
CA ILE A 51 9.14 -12.94 8.33
C ILE A 51 7.75 -13.17 7.74
N ARG A 52 6.71 -13.14 8.58
CA ARG A 52 5.30 -13.11 8.17
C ARG A 52 4.72 -11.74 8.45
N LEU A 53 3.94 -11.23 7.51
CA LEU A 53 3.20 -9.99 7.62
C LEU A 53 1.72 -10.29 7.44
N ASP A 54 0.87 -9.73 8.30
CA ASP A 54 -0.57 -9.76 8.14
C ASP A 54 -1.11 -8.32 8.13
N PHE A 55 -1.83 -7.94 7.07
CA PHE A 55 -2.28 -6.57 6.84
C PHE A 55 -3.67 -6.50 6.21
N GLY A 56 -4.44 -5.48 6.58
CA GLY A 56 -5.75 -5.19 6.00
C GLY A 56 -5.66 -4.26 4.79
N HIS A 57 -6.63 -4.35 3.89
CA HIS A 57 -6.84 -3.39 2.81
C HIS A 57 -8.35 -3.22 2.59
N SER A 58 -8.75 -2.28 1.73
CA SER A 58 -10.16 -1.91 1.49
C SER A 58 -11.09 -3.08 1.14
N ASN A 59 -10.55 -4.20 0.66
CA ASN A 59 -11.30 -5.37 0.18
C ASN A 59 -11.03 -6.65 0.98
N GLY A 60 -10.26 -6.61 2.08
CA GLY A 60 -9.97 -7.83 2.86
C GLY A 60 -8.69 -7.77 3.69
N GLN A 61 -8.18 -8.95 4.01
CA GLN A 61 -6.92 -9.16 4.73
C GLN A 61 -5.97 -9.98 3.84
N SER A 62 -4.69 -9.67 3.90
CA SER A 62 -3.62 -10.34 3.18
C SER A 62 -2.53 -10.79 4.13
N SER A 63 -1.85 -11.88 3.76
CA SER A 63 -0.67 -12.40 4.46
C SER A 63 0.48 -12.60 3.48
N ILE A 64 1.67 -12.16 3.84
CA ILE A 64 2.90 -12.39 3.07
C ILE A 64 3.91 -13.07 3.97
N GLN A 65 4.60 -14.10 3.45
CA GLN A 65 5.70 -14.74 4.15
C GLN A 65 6.94 -14.79 3.26
N THR A 66 8.05 -14.29 3.79
CA THR A 66 9.38 -14.40 3.18
C THR A 66 10.29 -15.23 4.07
N PHE A 67 11.29 -15.85 3.47
CA PHE A 67 12.19 -16.78 4.14
C PHE A 67 13.64 -16.36 3.97
N ARG A 68 14.49 -16.80 4.90
CA ARG A 68 15.95 -16.78 4.80
C ARG A 68 16.51 -15.39 4.46
N ILE A 69 16.72 -14.58 5.49
CA ILE A 69 17.43 -13.31 5.39
C ILE A 69 18.70 -13.47 6.21
N ALA A 70 19.86 -13.53 5.54
CA ALA A 70 21.13 -13.69 6.25
C ALA A 70 21.45 -12.45 7.09
N GLY A 71 22.42 -12.58 8.00
CA GLY A 71 22.88 -11.44 8.78
C GLY A 71 23.47 -10.36 7.88
N GLY A 72 23.09 -9.10 8.14
CA GLY A 72 23.46 -7.94 7.34
C GLY A 72 22.68 -7.76 6.03
N GLU A 73 21.76 -8.66 5.67
CA GLU A 73 21.00 -8.58 4.42
C GLU A 73 19.67 -7.83 4.57
N ASP A 74 19.21 -7.32 3.43
CA ASP A 74 17.91 -6.66 3.28
C ASP A 74 16.89 -7.53 2.56
N ARG A 75 15.62 -7.36 2.93
CA ARG A 75 14.48 -7.91 2.20
C ARG A 75 13.42 -6.84 1.97
N ALA A 76 13.28 -6.42 0.71
CA ALA A 76 12.19 -5.54 0.29
C ALA A 76 10.92 -6.34 -0.02
N LEU A 77 9.78 -5.86 0.49
CA LEU A 77 8.44 -6.37 0.20
C LEU A 77 7.55 -5.20 -0.24
N LEU A 78 6.67 -5.46 -1.21
CA LEU A 78 5.66 -4.50 -1.65
C LEU A 78 4.30 -4.97 -1.16
N LEU A 79 3.62 -4.10 -0.43
CA LEU A 79 2.33 -4.37 0.19
C LEU A 79 1.23 -3.64 -0.59
N ASN A 80 0.16 -4.34 -0.92
CA ASN A 80 -1.08 -3.69 -1.35
C ASN A 80 -1.83 -3.15 -0.11
N HIS A 81 -1.21 -2.19 0.56
CA HIS A 81 -1.59 -1.65 1.86
C HIS A 81 -1.30 -0.15 1.84
N GLU A 82 -2.26 0.64 2.34
CA GLU A 82 -2.07 2.09 2.46
C GLU A 82 -1.10 2.41 3.61
N PRO A 83 -0.21 3.40 3.45
CA PRO A 83 0.59 3.92 4.55
C PRO A 83 -0.27 4.35 5.75
N GLY A 84 0.31 4.38 6.95
CA GLY A 84 -0.35 4.82 8.17
C GLY A 84 -1.30 3.80 8.82
N MET A 85 -1.78 2.80 8.09
CA MET A 85 -2.72 1.79 8.61
C MET A 85 -2.07 0.82 9.60
N GLY A 86 -0.78 0.52 9.39
CA GLY A 86 0.00 -0.44 10.18
C GLY A 86 -0.33 -1.90 9.89
N PHE A 87 0.61 -2.78 10.22
CA PHE A 87 0.50 -4.23 9.96
C PHE A 87 1.20 -5.05 11.04
N ASN A 88 0.77 -6.30 11.20
CA ASN A 88 1.40 -7.23 12.14
C ASN A 88 2.59 -7.91 11.48
N VAL A 89 3.68 -8.05 12.24
CA VAL A 89 4.92 -8.69 11.79
C VAL A 89 5.27 -9.78 12.79
N VAL A 90 5.56 -10.98 12.29
CA VAL A 90 6.15 -12.08 13.04
C VAL A 90 7.50 -12.43 12.43
N VAL A 91 8.58 -12.24 13.17
CA VAL A 91 9.95 -12.60 12.78
C VAL A 91 10.33 -13.88 13.51
N THR A 92 10.67 -14.93 12.78
CA THR A 92 11.18 -16.20 13.33
C THR A 92 12.65 -16.34 12.97
N TRP A 93 13.50 -16.45 13.98
CA TRP A 93 14.94 -16.65 13.85
C TRP A 93 15.29 -18.13 13.68
N VAL A 94 16.52 -18.41 13.25
CA VAL A 94 16.99 -19.80 13.01
C VAL A 94 17.01 -20.69 14.25
N ASP A 95 17.08 -20.11 15.44
CA ASP A 95 17.00 -20.82 16.72
C ASP A 95 15.54 -21.15 17.13
N GLY A 96 14.56 -20.79 16.29
CA GLY A 96 13.13 -21.03 16.50
C GLY A 96 12.43 -19.95 17.33
N ILE A 97 13.16 -18.99 17.89
CA ILE A 97 12.55 -17.91 18.69
C ILE A 97 11.88 -16.91 17.77
N SER A 98 10.67 -16.48 18.16
CA SER A 98 9.86 -15.56 17.38
C SER A 98 9.59 -14.25 18.14
N GLN A 99 9.54 -13.15 17.40
CA GLN A 99 9.16 -11.83 17.88
C GLN A 99 7.95 -11.33 17.07
N GLU A 100 6.96 -10.81 17.76
CA GLU A 100 5.73 -10.28 17.13
C GLU A 100 5.52 -8.82 17.52
N PHE A 101 5.21 -7.98 16.54
CA PHE A 101 4.95 -6.56 16.76
C PHE A 101 4.04 -5.96 15.67
N CYS A 102 3.35 -4.87 16.01
CA CYS A 102 2.65 -4.03 15.03
C CYS A 102 3.61 -2.95 14.52
N ALA A 103 3.80 -2.88 13.21
CA ALA A 103 4.71 -1.96 12.57
C ALA A 103 3.96 -0.81 11.87
N LEU A 104 4.59 0.37 11.86
CA LEU A 104 4.27 1.51 10.97
C LEU A 104 2.83 2.06 11.08
N LYS A 105 2.15 1.81 12.21
CA LYS A 105 0.86 2.47 12.50
C LYS A 105 1.07 3.97 12.69
N GLY A 106 0.37 4.77 11.88
CA GLY A 106 0.49 6.23 11.80
C GLY A 106 1.71 6.74 11.02
N ASP A 107 2.50 5.86 10.38
CA ASP A 107 3.60 6.27 9.49
C ASP A 107 3.10 6.37 8.04
N GLU A 108 2.90 7.60 7.56
CA GLU A 108 2.32 7.90 6.24
C GLU A 108 3.32 7.77 5.08
N ARG A 109 4.56 7.31 5.33
CA ARG A 109 5.54 7.11 4.25
C ARG A 109 5.18 5.87 3.43
N SER A 110 5.21 6.00 2.10
CA SER A 110 5.03 4.87 1.18
C SER A 110 6.25 3.95 1.07
N SER A 111 7.38 4.30 1.69
CA SER A 111 8.57 3.47 1.78
C SER A 111 9.23 3.59 3.15
N ALA A 112 9.48 2.46 3.82
CA ALA A 112 10.08 2.42 5.15
C ALA A 112 11.10 1.29 5.29
N ILE A 113 12.10 1.50 6.15
CA ILE A 113 13.08 0.49 6.55
C ILE A 113 12.81 0.11 8.00
N ILE A 114 12.69 -1.18 8.28
CA ILE A 114 12.53 -1.76 9.60
C ILE A 114 13.82 -2.50 9.95
N PRO A 115 14.68 -1.95 10.84
CA PRO A 115 15.82 -2.68 11.34
C PRO A 115 15.36 -3.77 12.30
N LEU A 116 15.84 -4.99 12.08
CA LEU A 116 15.61 -6.14 12.95
C LEU A 116 16.93 -6.50 13.62
N THR A 117 16.93 -6.40 14.95
CA THR A 117 18.09 -6.75 15.77
C THR A 117 17.64 -7.62 16.91
N ARG A 118 18.50 -8.56 17.29
CA ARG A 118 18.27 -9.45 18.40
C ARG A 118 19.60 -9.79 19.06
#